data_AF-A0A067C690-F1
#
_entry.id   AF-A0A067C690-F1
#
_cell.length_a   1.000
_cell.length_b   1.000
_cell.length_c   1.000
_cell.angle_alpha   90.00
_cell.angle_beta   90.00
_cell.angle_gamma   90.00
#
_symmetry.space_group_name_H-M   'P 1'
#
loop_
_entity.id
_entity.type
_entity.pdbx_description
1 polymer ?
#
loop_
_entity_poly.entity_id
_entity_poly.type
_entity_poly.pdbx_seq_one_letter_code
_entity_poly.pdbx_strand_id
1 'polypeptide(L)'
;MTRKVSTRATSLLDAATEAFDSDGRRDVPDDASILSRAVDSKLHIGWTQTRTELYVYIPVRPRIVQKGVNILSTEAADKSHWLTIVVDTIPRAHVRLTHRVLLRSLDWEIGPQKEASPFYTPAIAIDPAFPQEVVVTLVKEAAKTWSALYYPPQ
;
A
#
# COMPACT_ATOMS: atom_id res chain seq x y z
N MET A 1 9.33 1.34 -37.43
CA MET A 1 10.12 1.37 -36.17
C MET A 1 9.16 1.52 -35.01
N THR A 2 8.84 0.44 -34.32
CA THR A 2 7.97 0.43 -33.14
C THR A 2 8.74 -0.16 -31.97
N ARG A 3 9.02 0.69 -30.97
CA ARG A 3 9.72 0.33 -29.74
C ARG A 3 8.93 -0.78 -29.01
N LYS A 4 9.57 -1.93 -28.77
CA LYS A 4 9.10 -2.94 -27.81
C LYS A 4 9.27 -2.38 -26.40
N VAL A 5 8.18 -2.19 -25.69
CA VAL A 5 8.16 -1.70 -24.30
C VAL A 5 8.27 -2.89 -23.35
N SER A 6 9.41 -2.95 -22.67
CA SER A 6 9.72 -3.54 -21.36
C SER A 6 8.84 -4.69 -20.83
N THR A 7 9.32 -5.92 -21.06
CA THR A 7 8.80 -7.20 -20.54
C THR A 7 9.27 -7.54 -19.11
N ARG A 8 9.81 -6.57 -18.36
CA ARG A 8 10.58 -6.85 -17.13
C ARG A 8 9.74 -6.89 -15.86
N ALA A 9 8.64 -6.15 -15.80
CA ALA A 9 7.79 -6.05 -14.62
C ALA A 9 6.88 -7.29 -14.44
N THR A 10 6.39 -7.85 -15.55
CA THR A 10 5.56 -9.07 -15.54
C THR A 10 6.39 -10.32 -15.19
N SER A 11 7.61 -10.42 -15.72
CA SER A 11 8.51 -11.54 -15.45
C SER A 11 8.97 -11.65 -13.99
N LEU A 12 8.98 -10.55 -13.22
CA LEU A 12 9.36 -10.56 -11.80
C LEU A 12 8.23 -11.08 -10.90
N LEU A 13 6.98 -10.96 -11.34
CA LEU A 13 5.82 -11.49 -10.61
C LEU A 13 5.63 -12.99 -10.85
N ASP A 14 5.86 -13.47 -12.08
CA ASP A 14 5.83 -14.91 -12.37
C ASP A 14 6.96 -15.65 -11.63
N ALA A 15 8.15 -15.05 -11.53
CA ALA A 15 9.27 -15.59 -10.75
C ALA A 15 9.01 -15.65 -9.24
N ALA A 16 8.12 -14.81 -8.71
CA ALA A 16 7.71 -14.86 -7.30
C ALA A 16 6.81 -16.08 -7.00
N THR A 17 6.18 -16.64 -8.03
CA THR A 17 5.29 -17.81 -7.91
C THR A 17 6.10 -19.12 -7.96
N GLU A 18 7.20 -19.16 -8.71
CA GLU A 18 8.07 -20.33 -8.86
C GLU A 18 9.03 -20.57 -7.68
N ALA A 19 9.25 -19.58 -6.81
CA ALA A 19 10.15 -19.73 -5.65
C ALA A 19 9.53 -20.52 -4.48
N PHE A 20 8.34 -21.09 -4.65
CA PHE A 20 7.61 -21.82 -3.62
C PHE A 20 7.79 -23.35 -3.75
N ASP A 21 9.01 -23.83 -3.95
CA ASP A 21 9.35 -25.20 -3.56
C ASP A 21 10.86 -25.43 -3.44
N SER A 22 11.22 -26.25 -2.44
CA SER A 22 12.53 -26.86 -2.15
C SER A 22 13.61 -26.07 -1.38
N ASP A 23 13.98 -26.67 -0.24
CA ASP A 23 15.23 -26.55 0.53
C ASP A 23 15.47 -25.34 1.45
N GLY A 24 14.88 -25.42 2.66
CA GLY A 24 15.65 -25.57 3.91
C GLY A 24 16.73 -24.53 4.27
N ARG A 25 16.75 -23.37 3.61
CA ARG A 25 17.69 -22.28 3.88
C ARG A 25 16.97 -21.16 4.61
N ARG A 26 17.26 -21.03 5.91
CA ARG A 26 16.96 -19.90 6.81
C ARG A 26 16.04 -18.85 6.18
N ASP A 27 14.75 -18.96 6.48
CA ASP A 27 13.68 -18.01 6.18
C ASP A 27 14.05 -16.61 6.71
N VAL A 28 14.85 -15.87 5.95
CA VAL A 28 14.78 -14.41 5.99
C VAL A 28 13.75 -14.09 4.91
N PRO A 29 12.54 -13.64 5.28
CA PRO A 29 11.57 -13.20 4.30
C PRO A 29 12.26 -12.23 3.35
N ASP A 30 12.12 -12.46 2.05
CA ASP A 30 12.59 -11.50 1.06
C ASP A 30 12.01 -10.12 1.40
N ASP A 31 12.75 -9.04 1.14
CA ASP A 31 12.33 -7.68 1.50
C ASP A 31 10.99 -7.30 0.83
N ALA A 32 10.58 -8.02 -0.21
CA ALA A 32 9.30 -7.90 -0.90
C ALA A 32 8.15 -8.74 -0.30
N SER A 33 8.42 -9.62 0.66
CA SER A 33 7.40 -10.51 1.24
C SER A 33 6.40 -9.73 2.09
N ILE A 34 5.11 -9.96 1.88
CA ILE A 34 4.06 -9.39 2.74
C ILE A 34 4.12 -10.05 4.12
N LEU A 35 4.50 -9.29 5.14
CA LEU A 35 4.67 -9.77 6.51
C LEU A 35 3.36 -9.80 7.30
N SER A 36 2.42 -8.91 6.98
CA SER A 36 1.11 -8.87 7.63
C SER A 36 0.12 -8.01 6.84
N ARG A 37 -1.17 -8.19 7.17
CA ARG A 37 -2.31 -7.47 6.64
C ARG A 37 -3.23 -7.07 7.78
N ALA A 38 -3.80 -5.88 7.74
CA ALA A 38 -4.75 -5.41 8.74
C ALA A 38 -5.75 -4.41 8.16
N VAL A 39 -6.90 -4.30 8.80
CA VAL A 39 -7.98 -3.37 8.42
C VAL A 39 -8.39 -2.57 9.64
N ASP A 40 -8.41 -1.24 9.52
CA ASP A 40 -9.14 -0.37 10.42
C ASP A 40 -10.59 -0.27 9.92
N SER A 41 -11.51 -0.85 10.68
CA SER A 41 -12.93 -0.89 10.34
C SER A 41 -13.64 0.46 10.49
N LYS A 42 -13.11 1.38 11.31
CA LYS A 42 -13.71 2.70 11.54
C LYS A 42 -13.40 3.65 10.39
N LEU A 43 -12.14 3.70 9.97
CA LEU A 43 -11.71 4.55 8.85
C LEU A 43 -11.89 3.86 7.50
N HIS A 44 -12.18 2.55 7.50
CA HIS A 44 -12.24 1.70 6.32
C HIS A 44 -10.95 1.78 5.49
N ILE A 45 -9.82 1.67 6.21
CA ILE A 45 -8.46 1.72 5.67
C ILE A 45 -7.81 0.36 5.90
N GLY A 46 -7.29 -0.23 4.84
CA GLY A 46 -6.52 -1.46 4.88
C GLY A 46 -5.05 -1.12 4.79
N TRP A 47 -4.19 -1.94 5.35
CA TRP A 47 -2.76 -1.81 5.12
C TRP A 47 -2.07 -3.16 5.17
N THR A 48 -1.00 -3.24 4.40
CA THR A 48 -0.03 -4.33 4.44
C THR A 48 1.36 -3.76 4.60
N GLN A 49 2.30 -4.65 4.89
CA GLN A 49 3.69 -4.25 5.04
C GLN A 49 4.63 -5.32 4.57
N THR A 50 5.76 -4.88 4.04
CA THR A 50 6.96 -5.68 3.92
C THR A 50 7.93 -5.29 5.03
N ARG A 51 9.19 -5.72 4.95
CA ARG A 51 10.22 -5.30 5.89
C ARG A 51 10.53 -3.80 5.76
N THR A 52 10.52 -3.27 4.54
CA THR A 52 10.97 -1.92 4.18
C THR A 52 9.83 -0.97 3.83
N GLU A 53 8.67 -1.49 3.43
CA GLU A 53 7.57 -0.68 2.92
C GLU A 53 6.25 -0.94 3.67
N LEU A 54 5.37 0.05 3.60
CA LEU A 54 3.96 -0.03 3.97
C LEU A 54 3.13 0.31 2.74
N TYR A 55 2.08 -0.48 2.51
CA TYR A 55 1.07 -0.17 1.51
C TYR A 55 -0.25 0.08 2.23
N VAL A 56 -0.83 1.26 2.02
CA VAL A 56 -2.11 1.66 2.61
C VAL A 56 -3.15 1.69 1.50
N TYR A 57 -4.23 0.96 1.69
CA TYR A 57 -5.30 0.74 0.72
C TYR A 57 -6.56 1.48 1.18
N ILE A 58 -7.12 2.28 0.29
CA ILE A 58 -8.37 3.00 0.52
C ILE A 58 -9.35 2.60 -0.59
N PRO A 59 -10.38 1.80 -0.29
CA PRO A 59 -11.43 1.50 -1.26
C PRO A 59 -12.14 2.78 -1.68
N VAL A 60 -12.33 2.94 -2.99
CA VAL A 60 -12.96 4.11 -3.61
C VAL A 60 -14.04 3.67 -4.60
N ARG A 61 -14.98 4.58 -4.86
CA ARG A 61 -16.03 4.31 -5.84
C ARG A 61 -15.41 4.25 -7.25
N PRO A 62 -15.98 3.44 -8.16
CA PRO A 62 -15.57 3.46 -9.55
C PRO A 62 -15.60 4.89 -10.10
N ARG A 63 -14.60 5.25 -10.93
CA ARG A 63 -14.45 6.55 -11.62
C ARG A 63 -13.91 7.69 -10.75
N ILE A 64 -13.29 7.41 -9.61
CA ILE A 64 -12.48 8.43 -8.94
C ILE A 64 -11.33 8.84 -9.88
N VAL A 65 -10.98 10.12 -9.88
CA VAL A 65 -9.89 10.67 -10.70
C VAL A 65 -8.76 11.17 -9.80
N GLN A 66 -7.52 11.16 -10.30
CA GLN A 66 -6.35 11.59 -9.54
C GLN A 66 -6.52 12.98 -8.91
N LYS A 67 -7.17 13.93 -9.61
CA LYS A 67 -7.43 15.28 -9.09
C LYS A 67 -8.26 15.30 -7.79
N GLY A 68 -9.07 14.26 -7.55
CA GLY A 68 -9.88 14.13 -6.34
C GLY A 68 -9.11 13.57 -5.14
N VAL A 69 -7.86 13.13 -5.32
CA VAL A 69 -7.08 12.46 -4.26
C VAL A 69 -5.93 13.35 -3.84
N ASN A 70 -5.81 13.61 -2.54
CA ASN A 70 -4.69 14.32 -1.94
C ASN A 70 -4.13 13.50 -0.78
N ILE A 71 -2.88 13.05 -0.95
CA ILE A 71 -2.16 12.28 0.04
C ILE A 71 -0.95 13.10 0.47
N LEU A 72 -0.77 13.26 1.78
CA LEU A 72 0.34 14.02 2.36
C LEU A 72 0.97 13.20 3.49
N SER A 73 2.30 13.15 3.49
CA SER A 73 3.10 12.63 4.58
C SER A 73 3.98 13.77 5.08
N THR A 74 3.88 14.11 6.35
CA THR A 74 4.52 15.30 6.93
C THR A 74 5.24 14.99 8.23
N GLU A 75 6.32 15.72 8.54
CA GLU A 75 7.00 15.69 9.84
C GLU A 75 6.59 16.96 10.60
N ALA A 76 6.04 16.78 11.80
CA ALA A 76 5.70 17.87 12.70
C ALA A 76 6.95 18.36 13.47
N ALA A 77 6.83 19.48 14.17
CA ALA A 77 7.94 20.09 14.92
C ALA A 77 8.51 19.15 16.00
N ASP A 78 7.68 18.29 16.58
CA ASP A 78 8.05 17.27 17.58
C ASP A 78 8.64 16.00 16.95
N LYS A 79 8.96 16.02 15.64
CA LYS A 79 9.46 14.89 14.86
C LYS A 79 8.47 13.72 14.69
N SER A 80 7.20 13.91 15.03
CA SER A 80 6.16 12.93 14.72
C SER A 80 5.80 12.97 13.23
N HIS A 81 5.55 11.80 12.65
CA HIS A 81 5.15 11.68 11.25
C HIS A 81 3.64 11.52 11.15
N TRP A 82 3.03 12.30 10.26
CA TRP A 82 1.59 12.33 10.05
C TRP A 82 1.24 11.94 8.63
N LEU A 83 0.24 11.09 8.48
CA LEU A 83 -0.36 10.72 7.21
C LEU A 83 -1.74 11.36 7.09
N THR A 84 -1.93 12.15 6.04
CA THR A 84 -3.22 12.76 5.71
C THR A 84 -3.69 12.21 4.37
N ILE A 85 -4.94 11.74 4.35
CA ILE A 85 -5.58 11.14 3.18
C ILE A 85 -6.91 11.85 2.98
N VAL A 86 -7.06 12.51 1.85
CA VAL A 86 -8.31 13.12 1.39
C VAL A 86 -8.66 12.50 0.04
N VAL A 87 -9.88 11.98 -0.09
CA VAL A 87 -10.39 11.38 -1.31
C VAL A 87 -11.73 12.00 -1.63
N ASP A 88 -11.88 12.51 -2.85
CA ASP A 88 -13.07 13.19 -3.34
C ASP A 88 -13.52 14.34 -2.42
N THR A 89 -12.56 15.14 -1.95
CA THR A 89 -12.74 16.20 -0.93
C THR A 89 -13.15 15.73 0.47
N ILE A 90 -13.35 14.43 0.69
CA ILE A 90 -13.70 13.86 1.98
C ILE A 90 -12.42 13.46 2.72
N PRO A 91 -12.15 13.99 3.92
CA PRO A 91 -11.02 13.55 4.74
C PRO A 91 -11.28 12.11 5.20
N ARG A 92 -10.38 11.20 4.82
CA ARG A 92 -10.45 9.76 5.17
C ARG A 92 -9.56 9.46 6.37
N ALA A 93 -8.40 10.11 6.46
CA ALA A 93 -7.48 9.94 7.57
C ALA A 93 -6.69 11.22 7.81
N HIS A 94 -6.46 11.54 9.08
CA HIS A 94 -5.39 12.43 9.52
C HIS A 94 -4.84 11.83 10.80
N VAL A 95 -3.75 11.08 10.68
CA VAL A 95 -3.30 10.15 11.72
C VAL A 95 -1.80 10.23 11.94
N ARG A 96 -1.40 10.10 13.21
CA ARG A 96 0.01 10.02 13.60
C ARG A 96 0.53 8.60 13.41
N LEU A 97 1.49 8.42 12.51
CA LEU A 97 2.14 7.13 12.28
C LEU A 97 2.88 6.65 13.54
N THR A 98 2.89 5.33 13.76
CA THR A 98 3.59 4.73 14.91
C THR A 98 5.10 4.89 14.83
N HIS A 99 5.64 4.94 13.61
CA HIS A 99 7.05 5.11 13.34
C HIS A 99 7.30 6.04 12.15
N ARG A 100 8.57 6.36 11.93
CA ARG A 100 9.03 7.29 10.90
C ARG A 100 9.12 6.61 9.54
N VAL A 101 8.82 7.41 8.50
CA VAL A 101 8.89 7.03 7.09
C VAL A 101 9.69 8.06 6.32
N LEU A 102 10.32 7.66 5.21
CA LEU A 102 11.01 8.56 4.31
C LEU A 102 9.99 9.41 3.54
N LEU A 103 9.72 10.62 4.04
CA LEU A 103 8.66 11.50 3.50
C LEU A 103 8.79 11.77 2.00
N ARG A 104 10.02 11.94 1.50
CA ARG A 104 10.32 12.19 0.07
C ARG A 104 9.99 11.02 -0.85
N SER A 105 9.77 9.83 -0.29
CA SER A 105 9.48 8.60 -1.00
C SER A 105 8.00 8.23 -0.95
N LEU A 106 7.15 9.15 -0.47
CA LEU A 106 5.70 9.01 -0.57
C LEU A 106 5.32 8.90 -2.05
N ASP A 107 4.62 7.84 -2.38
CA ASP A 107 4.01 7.64 -3.69
C ASP A 107 2.58 7.11 -3.52
N TRP A 108 1.74 7.33 -4.52
CA TRP A 108 0.40 6.76 -4.53
C TRP A 108 -0.18 6.65 -5.94
N GLU A 109 -1.08 5.69 -6.12
CA GLU A 109 -1.79 5.48 -7.37
C GLU A 109 -3.25 5.09 -7.15
N ILE A 110 -4.06 5.21 -8.20
CA ILE A 110 -5.43 4.69 -8.24
C ILE A 110 -5.39 3.50 -9.19
N GLY A 111 -5.84 2.34 -8.71
CA GLY A 111 -5.83 1.12 -9.50
C GLY A 111 -6.96 0.17 -9.14
N PRO A 112 -7.04 -0.97 -9.84
CA PRO A 112 -7.84 -2.10 -9.38
C PRO A 112 -7.31 -2.61 -8.03
N GLN A 113 -8.15 -3.31 -7.28
CA GLN A 113 -7.71 -3.95 -6.04
C GLN A 113 -6.53 -4.90 -6.28
N LYS A 114 -5.42 -4.66 -5.57
CA LYS A 114 -4.25 -5.53 -5.60
C LYS A 114 -4.50 -6.75 -4.72
N GLU A 115 -3.93 -7.90 -5.05
CA GLU A 115 -4.06 -9.12 -4.24
C GLU A 115 -3.47 -8.99 -2.83
N ALA A 116 -2.49 -8.08 -2.68
CA ALA A 116 -1.94 -7.71 -1.40
C ALA A 116 -2.94 -6.92 -0.55
N SER A 117 -3.92 -6.24 -1.15
CA SER A 117 -4.94 -5.48 -0.43
C SER A 117 -5.74 -6.38 0.52
N PRO A 118 -5.95 -5.96 1.78
CA PRO A 118 -6.85 -6.67 2.69
C PRO A 118 -8.31 -6.68 2.21
N PHE A 119 -8.67 -5.81 1.26
CA PHE A 119 -10.02 -5.72 0.68
C PHE A 119 -10.17 -6.52 -0.61
N TYR A 120 -9.09 -7.17 -1.06
CA TYR A 120 -9.08 -7.86 -2.34
C TYR A 120 -10.23 -8.85 -2.44
N THR A 121 -11.07 -8.65 -3.45
CA THR A 121 -12.12 -9.58 -3.83
C THR A 121 -11.80 -10.15 -5.21
N PRO A 122 -11.61 -11.48 -5.35
CA PRO A 122 -11.31 -12.08 -6.64
C PRO A 122 -12.40 -11.76 -7.68
N ALA A 123 -11.98 -11.26 -8.85
CA ALA A 123 -12.86 -11.04 -9.97
C ALA A 123 -13.36 -12.37 -10.53
N ILE A 124 -14.65 -12.68 -10.42
CA ILE A 124 -15.24 -13.83 -11.15
C ILE A 124 -15.54 -13.46 -12.62
N ALA A 125 -15.69 -12.16 -12.92
CA ALA A 125 -15.86 -11.61 -14.27
C ALA A 125 -15.22 -10.21 -14.39
N ILE A 126 -14.81 -9.81 -15.60
CA ILE A 126 -14.25 -8.49 -15.91
C ILE A 126 -15.40 -7.46 -15.89
N ASP A 127 -15.65 -6.86 -14.73
CA ASP A 127 -16.64 -5.79 -14.56
C ASP A 127 -15.98 -4.41 -14.70
N PRO A 128 -16.41 -3.52 -15.62
CA PRO A 128 -15.92 -2.14 -15.69
C PRO A 128 -16.24 -1.29 -14.45
N ALA A 129 -17.09 -1.77 -13.55
CA ALA A 129 -17.31 -1.20 -12.21
C ALA A 129 -16.40 -1.81 -11.13
N PHE A 130 -15.32 -2.49 -11.53
CA PHE A 130 -14.39 -3.14 -10.61
C PHE A 130 -14.01 -2.21 -9.44
N PRO A 131 -14.00 -2.70 -8.19
CA PRO A 131 -13.63 -1.87 -7.05
C PRO A 131 -12.24 -1.30 -7.30
N GLN A 132 -12.17 0.02 -7.26
CA GLN A 132 -10.92 0.76 -7.33
C GLN A 132 -10.42 0.98 -5.91
N GLU A 133 -9.11 1.13 -5.78
CA GLU A 133 -8.47 1.56 -4.55
C GLU A 133 -7.42 2.61 -4.84
N VAL A 134 -7.27 3.54 -3.89
CA VAL A 134 -6.06 4.34 -3.78
C VAL A 134 -5.07 3.50 -3.00
N VAL A 135 -3.88 3.29 -3.55
CA VAL A 135 -2.77 2.61 -2.88
C VAL A 135 -1.70 3.64 -2.60
N VAL A 136 -1.41 3.84 -1.31
CA VAL A 136 -0.32 4.72 -0.85
C VAL A 136 0.86 3.86 -0.45
N THR A 137 2.03 4.17 -0.99
CA THR A 137 3.30 3.52 -0.64
C THR A 137 4.09 4.42 0.29
N LEU A 138 4.49 3.89 1.44
CA LEU A 138 5.36 4.56 2.40
C LEU A 138 6.61 3.71 2.63
N VAL A 139 7.79 4.32 2.48
CA VAL A 139 9.06 3.65 2.77
C VAL A 139 9.45 3.90 4.22
N LYS A 140 9.73 2.85 4.99
CA LYS A 140 10.13 2.92 6.39
C LYS A 140 11.55 3.48 6.50
N GLU A 141 11.81 4.32 7.51
CA GLU A 141 13.20 4.77 7.78
C GLU A 141 14.09 3.63 8.28
N ALA A 142 13.51 2.63 8.94
CA ALA A 142 14.19 1.46 9.45
C ALA A 142 13.42 0.20 9.04
N ALA A 143 14.15 -0.79 8.53
CA ALA A 143 13.58 -2.08 8.12
C ALA A 143 13.11 -2.87 9.35
N LYS A 144 11.78 -2.93 9.56
CA LYS A 144 11.15 -3.61 10.71
C LYS A 144 9.67 -3.86 10.48
N THR A 145 9.11 -4.80 11.23
CA THR A 145 7.66 -5.01 11.31
C THR A 145 7.01 -3.97 12.22
N TRP A 146 5.90 -3.40 11.77
CA TRP A 146 5.07 -2.47 12.54
C TRP A 146 3.89 -3.26 13.12
N SER A 147 3.60 -3.10 14.41
CA SER A 147 2.43 -3.74 15.03
C SER A 147 1.12 -2.99 14.75
N ALA A 148 1.21 -1.70 14.42
CA ALA A 148 0.09 -0.84 14.06
C ALA A 148 0.56 0.26 13.10
N LEU A 149 -0.32 0.73 12.22
CA LEU A 149 -0.01 1.78 11.25
C LEU A 149 0.09 3.16 11.92
N TYR A 150 -0.86 3.48 12.80
CA TYR A 150 -0.94 4.74 13.51
C TYR A 150 -1.34 4.55 14.97
N TYR A 151 -1.06 5.55 15.79
CA TYR A 151 -1.60 5.63 17.14
C TYR A 151 -3.13 5.80 17.09
N PRO A 152 -3.87 5.26 18.08
CA PRO A 152 -5.29 5.55 18.20
C PRO A 152 -5.53 7.06 18.21
N PRO A 153 -6.62 7.56 17.60
CA PRO A 153 -7.01 8.95 17.75
C PRO A 153 -7.15 9.27 19.25
N GLN A 154 -6.50 10.35 19.68
CA GLN A 154 -6.59 10.85 21.06
C GLN A 154 -7.91 11.60 21.28
#